data_AF-A0A218P1E3-F1
#
_entry.id   AF-A0A218P1E3-F1
#
_cell.length_a   1.000
_cell.length_b   1.000
_cell.length_c   1.000
_cell.angle_alpha   90.00
_cell.angle_beta   90.00
_cell.angle_gamma   90.00
#
_symmetry.space_group_name_H-M   'P 1'
#
loop_
_entity.id
_entity.type
_entity.pdbx_description
1 polymer ?
#
loop_
_entity_poly.entity_id
_entity_poly.type
_entity_poly.pdbx_seq_one_letter_code
_entity_poly.pdbx_strand_id
1 'polypeptide(L)'
;MGRVKTSVYIDEELWREFKELAREESREVSRLLEEAIMNYVVGELIDVDESKVPLWVEPVKLRGEETSKVLREMRDEREESLLG
;
A
#
# COMPACT_ATOMS: atom_id res chain seq x y z
N MET A 1 24.13 5.79 12.57
CA MET A 1 23.80 4.56 13.32
C MET A 1 24.37 3.37 12.55
N GLY A 2 24.87 2.34 13.23
CA GLY A 2 25.62 1.23 12.61
C GLY A 2 24.77 -0.03 12.37
N ARG A 3 25.30 -0.98 11.58
CA ARG A 3 24.71 -2.32 11.41
C ARG A 3 25.17 -3.24 12.54
N VAL A 4 24.26 -4.06 13.07
CA VAL A 4 24.55 -5.09 14.07
C VAL A 4 24.50 -6.46 13.41
N LYS A 5 25.53 -7.29 13.63
CA LYS A 5 25.52 -8.68 13.19
C LYS A 5 24.84 -9.53 14.27
N THR A 6 23.80 -10.26 13.87
CA THR A 6 23.08 -11.19 14.74
C THR A 6 22.96 -12.55 14.06
N SER A 7 22.63 -13.56 14.84
CA SER A 7 22.37 -14.94 14.38
C SER A 7 21.00 -15.36 14.88
N VAL A 8 20.15 -15.80 13.95
CA VAL A 8 18.76 -16.21 14.20
C VAL A 8 18.54 -17.61 13.62
N TYR A 9 17.64 -18.37 14.23
CA TYR A 9 17.22 -19.67 13.71
C TYR A 9 16.02 -19.48 12.80
N ILE A 10 16.09 -20.05 11.59
CA ILE A 10 15.05 -20.01 10.58
C ILE A 10 14.89 -21.44 10.05
N ASP A 11 13.66 -21.81 9.71
CA ASP A 11 13.38 -23.06 9.03
C ASP A 11 14.21 -23.20 7.73
N GLU A 12 14.70 -24.41 7.45
CA GLU A 12 15.63 -24.67 6.37
C GLU A 12 15.00 -24.42 4.99
N GLU A 13 13.77 -24.88 4.79
CA GLU A 13 13.08 -24.76 3.50
C GLU A 13 12.69 -23.31 3.25
N LEU A 14 12.15 -22.64 4.27
CA LEU A 14 11.83 -21.21 4.20
C LEU A 14 13.06 -20.37 3.86
N TRP A 15 14.20 -20.66 4.49
CA TRP A 15 15.44 -19.93 4.21
C TRP A 15 15.96 -20.18 2.79
N ARG A 16 15.77 -21.38 2.26
CA ARG A 16 16.13 -21.73 0.88
C ARG A 16 15.30 -20.91 -0.11
N GLU A 17 13.98 -20.92 0.04
CA GLU A 17 13.05 -20.18 -0.82
C GLU A 17 13.30 -18.67 -0.77
N PHE A 18 13.49 -18.12 0.44
CA PHE A 18 13.76 -16.70 0.63
C PHE A 18 15.03 -16.24 -0.11
N LYS A 19 16.10 -17.04 -0.07
CA LYS A 19 17.34 -16.72 -0.80
C LYS A 19 17.18 -16.82 -2.31
N GLU A 20 16.36 -17.74 -2.79
CA GLU A 20 16.07 -17.88 -4.21
C GLU A 20 15.35 -16.63 -4.74
N LEU A 21 14.30 -16.19 -4.04
CA LEU A 21 13.59 -14.94 -4.34
C LEU A 21 14.52 -13.72 -4.29
N ALA A 22 15.35 -13.61 -3.25
CA ALA A 22 16.33 -12.52 -3.15
C ALA A 22 17.29 -12.49 -4.36
N ARG A 23 17.69 -13.66 -4.86
CA ARG A 23 18.55 -13.79 -6.03
C ARG A 23 17.82 -13.39 -7.32
N GLU A 24 16.58 -13.84 -7.49
CA GLU A 24 15.73 -13.49 -8.64
C GLU A 24 15.50 -11.97 -8.74
N GLU A 25 15.27 -11.32 -7.59
CA GLU A 25 15.08 -9.87 -7.52
C GLU A 25 16.41 -9.09 -7.55
N SER A 26 17.57 -9.76 -7.56
CA SER A 26 18.90 -9.14 -7.45
C SER A 26 19.06 -8.24 -6.21
N ARG A 27 18.51 -8.67 -5.07
CA ARG A 27 18.50 -7.93 -3.80
C ARG A 27 19.36 -8.59 -2.73
N GLU A 28 19.88 -7.78 -1.81
CA GLU A 28 20.65 -8.27 -0.66
C GLU A 28 19.71 -8.91 0.38
N VAL A 29 20.03 -10.14 0.79
CA VAL A 29 19.28 -10.90 1.80
C VAL A 29 19.13 -10.12 3.11
N SER A 30 20.18 -9.45 3.60
CA SER A 30 20.09 -8.65 4.83
C SER A 30 19.23 -7.41 4.67
N ARG A 31 19.17 -6.80 3.49
CA ARG A 31 18.25 -5.69 3.22
C ARG A 31 16.80 -6.15 3.25
N LEU A 32 16.51 -7.31 2.67
CA LEU A 32 15.15 -7.89 2.71
C LEU A 32 14.75 -8.26 4.14
N LEU A 33 15.66 -8.83 4.93
CA LEU A 33 15.41 -9.09 6.35
C LEU A 33 15.19 -7.79 7.14
N GLU A 34 15.98 -6.76 6.87
CA GLU A 34 15.81 -5.45 7.49
C GLU A 34 14.45 -4.84 7.17
N GLU A 35 14.01 -4.93 5.91
CA GLU A 35 12.68 -4.48 5.48
C GLU A 35 11.54 -5.31 6.12
N ALA A 36 11.69 -6.62 6.22
CA ALA A 36 10.72 -7.48 6.90
C ALA A 36 10.60 -7.14 8.39
N ILE A 37 11.74 -6.91 9.07
CA ILE A 37 11.78 -6.49 10.47
C ILE A 37 11.16 -5.11 10.63
N MET A 38 11.48 -4.15 9.74
CA MET A 38 10.87 -2.83 9.75
C MET A 38 9.35 -2.91 9.58
N ASN A 39 8.86 -3.69 8.62
CA ASN A 39 7.42 -3.86 8.40
C ASN A 39 6.73 -4.50 9.60
N TYR A 40 7.37 -5.47 10.26
CA TYR A 40 6.84 -6.06 11.48
C TYR A 40 6.79 -5.04 12.63
N VAL A 41 7.90 -4.35 12.90
CA VAL A 41 7.98 -3.32 13.96
C VAL A 41 7.00 -2.19 13.69
N VAL A 42 6.90 -1.73 12.44
CA VAL A 42 5.94 -0.71 12.03
C VAL A 42 4.53 -1.23 12.25
N GLY A 43 4.18 -2.43 11.77
CA GLY A 43 2.85 -3.02 11.97
C GLY A 43 2.45 -3.13 13.45
N GLU A 44 3.39 -3.46 14.33
CA GLU A 44 3.12 -3.53 15.78
C GLU A 44 3.03 -2.14 16.44
N LEU A 45 3.78 -1.15 15.95
CA LEU A 45 3.69 0.24 16.42
C LEU A 45 2.46 0.98 15.87
N ILE A 46 2.05 0.56 14.69
CA ILE A 46 0.90 1.02 13.91
C ILE A 46 -0.21 -0.01 14.16
N ASP A 47 -0.59 -0.21 15.43
CA ASP A 47 -1.93 -0.71 15.79
C ASP A 47 -2.96 0.38 15.44
N VAL A 48 -2.99 0.77 14.17
CA VAL A 48 -4.08 1.53 13.60
C VAL A 48 -5.14 0.49 13.33
N ASP A 49 -6.05 0.44 14.28
CA ASP A 49 -7.47 0.48 13.98
C ASP A 49 -7.69 1.18 12.62
N GLU A 50 -7.78 0.40 11.54
CA GLU A 50 -7.92 0.90 10.16
C GLU A 50 -9.16 1.81 10.03
N SER A 51 -10.10 1.73 10.99
CA SER A 51 -11.25 2.61 11.09
C SER A 51 -10.92 4.05 11.52
N LYS A 52 -9.68 4.33 11.96
CA LYS A 52 -9.23 5.64 12.49
C LYS A 52 -8.13 6.30 11.68
N VAL A 53 -7.64 5.69 10.60
CA VAL A 53 -6.71 6.37 9.69
C VAL A 53 -7.54 7.25 8.76
N PRO A 54 -7.57 8.59 8.93
CA PRO A 54 -8.26 9.42 7.97
C PRO A 54 -7.58 9.28 6.61
N LEU A 55 -8.29 8.72 5.64
CA LEU A 55 -7.92 8.76 4.23
C LEU A 55 -7.85 10.23 3.79
N TRP A 56 -6.67 10.82 3.91
CA TRP A 56 -6.37 12.13 3.35
C TRP A 56 -6.17 11.98 1.85
N VAL A 57 -7.29 12.06 1.12
CA VAL A 57 -7.28 12.11 -0.35
C VAL A 57 -7.39 13.58 -0.74
N GLU A 58 -6.30 14.14 -1.27
CA GLU A 58 -6.34 15.45 -1.90
C GLU A 58 -6.91 15.30 -3.33
N PRO A 59 -8.07 15.90 -3.66
CA PRO A 59 -8.66 15.74 -4.98
C PRO A 59 -7.75 16.34 -6.05
N VAL A 60 -7.29 15.51 -6.99
CA VAL A 60 -6.50 15.98 -8.12
C VAL A 60 -7.45 16.60 -9.15
N LYS A 61 -7.22 17.85 -9.53
CA LYS A 61 -7.93 18.49 -10.65
C LYS A 61 -7.50 17.81 -11.96
N LEU A 62 -8.39 16.99 -12.52
CA LEU A 62 -8.21 16.41 -13.85
C LEU A 62 -8.17 17.55 -14.88
N ARG A 63 -7.18 17.52 -15.78
CA ARG A 63 -7.13 18.43 -16.93
C ARG A 63 -8.05 17.88 -18.01
N GLY A 64 -9.23 18.49 -18.18
CA GLY A 64 -10.25 18.07 -19.13
C GLY A 64 -11.51 18.92 -19.00
N GLU A 65 -12.55 18.59 -19.77
CA GLU A 65 -13.87 19.21 -19.62
C GLU A 65 -14.33 19.15 -18.17
N GLU A 66 -15.07 20.18 -17.72
CA GLU A 66 -15.50 20.23 -16.33
C GLU A 66 -16.36 19.00 -16.00
N THR A 67 -15.87 18.15 -15.11
CA THR A 67 -16.62 17.01 -14.56
C THR A 67 -17.96 17.45 -13.97
N SER A 68 -18.06 18.73 -13.59
CA SER A 68 -19.28 19.40 -13.14
C SER A 68 -20.40 19.35 -14.19
N LYS A 69 -20.06 19.43 -15.49
CA LYS A 69 -21.02 19.42 -16.60
C LYS A 69 -21.61 18.04 -16.80
N VAL A 70 -20.76 17.02 -16.89
CA VAL A 70 -21.18 15.62 -17.05
C VAL A 70 -22.04 15.17 -15.86
N LEU A 71 -21.64 15.52 -14.64
CA LEU A 71 -22.41 15.19 -13.44
C LEU A 71 -23.77 15.90 -13.39
N ARG A 72 -23.88 17.12 -13.94
CA ARG A 72 -25.17 17.81 -14.06
C ARG A 72 -26.06 17.14 -15.09
N GLU A 73 -25.53 16.85 -16.28
CA GLU A 73 -26.27 16.15 -17.34
C GLU A 73 -26.83 14.81 -16.84
N MET A 74 -25.99 13.99 -16.19
CA MET A 74 -26.43 12.71 -15.61
C MET A 74 -27.47 12.85 -14.49
N ARG A 75 -27.44 13.96 -13.74
CA ARG A 75 -28.42 14.22 -12.67
C ARG A 75 -29.75 14.69 -13.25
N ASP A 76 -29.70 15.60 -14.21
CA ASP A 76 -30.87 16.20 -14.81
C ASP A 76 -31.61 15.15 -15.67
N GLU A 77 -30.89 14.29 -16.42
CA GLU A 77 -31.48 13.12 -17.11
C GLU A 77 -32.17 12.16 -16.14
N ARG A 78 -31.59 11.95 -14.95
CA ARG A 78 -32.19 11.11 -13.91
C ARG A 78 -33.43 11.76 -13.33
N GLU A 79 -33.43 13.06 -13.07
CA GLU A 79 -34.61 13.78 -12.58
C GLU A 79 -35.75 13.74 -13.60
N GLU A 80 -35.46 13.95 -14.89
CA GLU A 80 -36.43 13.80 -15.97
C GLU A 80 -36.99 12.37 -16.03
N SER A 81 -36.13 11.35 -15.94
CA SER A 81 -36.56 9.95 -15.91
C SER A 81 -37.43 9.59 -14.69
N LEU A 82 -37.32 10.33 -13.58
CA LEU A 82 -38.13 10.12 -12.38
C LEU A 82 -39.43 10.93 -12.39
N LEU A 83 -39.51 12.00 -13.19
CA LEU A 83 -40.66 12.90 -13.26
C LEU A 83 -41.60 12.64 -14.43
N GLY A 84 -41.15 11.94 -15.49
CA GLY A 84 -42.00 11.52 -16.62
C GLY A 84 -42.16 12.59 -17.68
#